data_AF-A0A365H6S2-F1
#
_entry.id   AF-A0A365H6S2-F1
#
_cell.length_a   1.000
_cell.length_b   1.000
_cell.length_c   1.000
_cell.angle_alpha   90.00
_cell.angle_beta   90.00
_cell.angle_gamma   90.00
#
_symmetry.space_group_name_H-M   'P 1'
#
loop_
_entity.id
_entity.type
_entity.pdbx_description
1 polymer ?
#
loop_
_entity_poly.entity_id
_entity_poly.type
_entity_poly.pdbx_seq_one_letter_code
_entity_poly.pdbx_strand_id
1 'polypeptide(L)'
;MDERYGKAGSQKIQDTQWIEEAALAGDVLLCKDLAIAHNPLEAQVVYMSGAQVFGLSSATLTGRDMAQWYLENEARIVAAALRADGPYFMAVNPSYGLRRIKLAYPPG
;
A
#
# COMPACT_ATOMS: atom_id res chain seq x y z
N MET A 1 4.56 -10.55 -2.90
CA MET A 1 4.95 -10.79 -4.31
C MET A 1 5.28 -12.26 -4.58
N ASP A 2 6.08 -12.92 -3.74
CA ASP A 2 6.38 -14.37 -3.86
C ASP A 2 5.15 -15.28 -3.91
N GLU A 3 4.07 -14.95 -3.17
CA GLU A 3 2.82 -15.72 -3.17
C GLU A 3 2.08 -15.74 -4.52
N ARG A 4 2.20 -14.67 -5.32
CA ARG A 4 1.50 -14.53 -6.61
C ARG A 4 2.36 -14.92 -7.80
N TYR A 5 3.68 -14.69 -7.73
CA TYR A 5 4.58 -14.85 -8.89
C TYR A 5 5.69 -15.88 -8.67
N GLY A 6 5.77 -16.50 -7.49
CA GLY A 6 6.85 -17.40 -7.11
C GLY A 6 8.20 -16.68 -6.93
N LYS A 7 9.12 -17.32 -6.18
CA LYS A 7 10.43 -16.74 -5.82
C LYS A 7 11.28 -16.30 -7.01
N ALA A 8 11.15 -16.95 -8.17
CA ALA A 8 11.92 -16.62 -9.37
C ALA A 8 11.33 -15.45 -10.18
N GLY A 9 10.01 -15.21 -10.10
CA GLY A 9 9.31 -14.14 -10.80
C GLY A 9 9.24 -12.84 -10.00
N SER A 10 9.18 -12.94 -8.67
CA SER A 10 8.98 -11.81 -7.76
C SER A 10 10.09 -10.75 -7.79
N GLN A 11 11.29 -11.07 -8.27
CA GLN A 11 12.40 -10.12 -8.41
C GLN A 11 12.38 -9.34 -9.73
N LYS A 12 11.50 -9.72 -10.67
CA LYS A 12 11.43 -9.13 -12.02
C LYS A 12 10.20 -8.27 -12.25
N ILE A 13 9.20 -8.35 -11.37
CA ILE A 13 7.99 -7.55 -11.48
C ILE A 13 8.26 -6.18 -10.90
N GLN A 14 8.02 -5.15 -11.71
CA GLN A 14 8.11 -3.77 -11.27
C GLN A 14 6.94 -3.46 -10.33
N ASP A 15 7.18 -2.64 -9.31
CA ASP A 15 6.13 -2.26 -8.36
C ASP A 15 4.91 -1.64 -9.06
N THR A 16 5.13 -0.91 -10.16
CA THR A 16 4.07 -0.39 -11.04
C THR A 16 3.14 -1.49 -11.56
N GLN A 17 3.69 -2.56 -12.12
CA GLN A 17 2.90 -3.68 -12.65
C GLN A 17 2.16 -4.39 -11.53
N TRP A 18 2.83 -4.65 -10.39
CA TRP A 18 2.19 -5.30 -9.26
C TRP A 18 1.03 -4.48 -8.68
N ILE A 19 1.19 -3.16 -8.55
CA ILE A 19 0.14 -2.26 -8.04
C ILE A 19 -1.08 -2.30 -8.96
N GLU A 20 -0.87 -2.20 -10.26
CA GLU A 20 -1.95 -2.23 -11.25
C GLU A 20 -2.71 -3.57 -11.22
N GLU A 21 -1.99 -4.69 -11.27
CA GLU A 21 -2.60 -6.03 -11.29
C GLU A 21 -3.35 -6.36 -9.98
N ALA A 22 -2.86 -5.88 -8.84
CA ALA A 22 -3.54 -6.05 -7.56
C ALA A 22 -4.82 -5.20 -7.50
N ALA A 23 -4.74 -3.93 -7.92
CA ALA A 23 -5.90 -3.04 -7.95
C ALA A 23 -7.00 -3.56 -8.87
N LEU A 24 -6.64 -4.05 -10.07
CA LEU A 24 -7.59 -4.64 -11.02
C LEU A 24 -8.24 -5.93 -10.49
N ALA A 25 -7.57 -6.66 -9.61
CA ALA A 25 -8.13 -7.82 -8.93
C ALA A 25 -9.06 -7.45 -7.76
N GLY A 26 -9.16 -6.17 -7.40
CA GLY A 26 -9.90 -5.70 -6.22
C GLY A 26 -9.15 -5.91 -4.90
N ASP A 27 -7.85 -6.17 -4.96
CA ASP A 27 -7.03 -6.40 -3.77
C ASP A 27 -6.77 -5.08 -3.02
N VAL A 28 -6.63 -5.18 -1.69
CA VAL A 28 -6.11 -4.11 -0.83
C VAL A 28 -4.62 -4.33 -0.64
N LEU A 29 -3.81 -3.28 -0.87
CA LEU A 29 -2.35 -3.39 -0.86
C LEU A 29 -1.78 -2.99 0.51
N LEU A 30 -0.94 -3.85 1.08
CA LEU A 30 -0.16 -3.57 2.28
C LEU A 30 1.32 -3.40 1.92
N CYS A 31 1.91 -2.25 2.24
CA CYS A 31 3.27 -1.87 1.87
C CYS A 31 4.17 -1.60 3.09
N LYS A 32 5.42 -2.08 3.03
CA LYS A 32 6.39 -1.94 4.13
C LYS A 32 6.72 -0.50 4.53
N ASP A 33 6.52 0.47 3.65
CA ASP A 33 6.82 1.88 3.86
C ASP A 33 5.92 2.78 2.99
N LEU A 34 6.21 4.09 2.97
CA LEU A 34 5.47 5.10 2.22
C LEU A 34 6.12 5.46 0.87
N ALA A 35 7.16 4.75 0.42
CA ALA A 35 7.94 5.13 -0.75
C ALA A 35 7.08 5.22 -2.03
N ILE A 36 6.12 4.30 -2.18
CA ILE A 36 5.15 4.26 -3.28
C ILE A 36 4.36 5.55 -3.44
N ALA A 37 4.02 6.22 -2.33
CA ALA A 37 3.29 7.48 -2.39
C ALA A 37 4.13 8.63 -2.95
N HIS A 38 5.47 8.54 -2.85
CA HIS A 38 6.41 9.60 -3.18
C HIS A 38 7.11 9.39 -4.53
N ASN A 39 7.23 8.15 -5.01
CA ASN A 39 7.69 7.88 -6.36
C ASN A 39 6.60 8.31 -7.37
N PRO A 40 6.87 9.27 -8.27
CA PRO A 40 5.85 9.78 -9.19
C PRO A 40 5.22 8.71 -10.09
N LEU A 41 6.01 7.72 -10.53
CA LEU A 41 5.52 6.67 -11.42
C LEU A 41 4.60 5.71 -10.68
N GLU A 42 5.00 5.27 -9.48
CA GLU A 42 4.18 4.38 -8.65
C GLU A 42 2.91 5.10 -8.14
N ALA A 43 3.05 6.36 -7.70
CA ALA A 43 1.92 7.18 -7.28
C ALA A 43 0.92 7.41 -8.42
N GLN A 44 1.41 7.58 -9.66
CA GLN A 44 0.54 7.64 -10.83
C GLN A 44 -0.21 6.34 -11.03
N VAL A 45 0.44 5.18 -10.92
CA VAL A 45 -0.25 3.89 -11.04
C VAL A 45 -1.32 3.74 -9.97
N VAL A 46 -1.00 4.02 -8.70
CA VAL A 46 -1.97 3.99 -7.59
C VAL A 46 -3.19 4.86 -7.91
N TYR A 47 -2.97 6.07 -8.43
CA TYR A 47 -4.03 6.99 -8.78
C TYR A 47 -4.89 6.47 -9.94
N MET A 48 -4.25 6.00 -11.01
CA MET A 48 -4.91 5.62 -12.26
C MET A 48 -5.63 4.27 -12.16
N SER A 49 -5.14 3.34 -11.35
CA SER A 49 -5.77 2.03 -11.15
C SER A 49 -6.84 2.03 -10.05
N GLY A 50 -7.01 3.14 -9.33
CA GLY A 50 -7.93 3.21 -8.19
C GLY A 50 -7.47 2.38 -6.98
N ALA A 51 -6.16 2.12 -6.86
CA ALA A 51 -5.62 1.25 -5.82
C ALA A 51 -5.91 1.80 -4.40
N GLN A 52 -6.20 0.88 -3.49
CA GLN A 52 -6.35 1.13 -2.06
C GLN A 52 -5.09 0.66 -1.35
N VAL A 53 -4.25 1.59 -0.90
CA VAL A 53 -2.92 1.26 -0.39
C VAL A 53 -2.75 1.68 1.07
N PHE A 54 -2.18 0.80 1.88
CA PHE A 54 -1.84 1.03 3.29
C PHE A 54 -0.35 0.77 3.52
N GLY A 55 0.42 1.82 3.80
CA GLY A 55 1.86 1.72 4.04
C GLY A 55 2.25 2.00 5.49
N LEU A 56 3.28 1.33 6.02
CA LEU A 56 3.76 1.61 7.38
C LEU A 56 4.51 2.95 7.42
N SER A 57 4.24 3.75 8.45
CA SER A 57 4.82 5.10 8.54
C SER A 57 6.27 5.14 9.05
N SER A 58 6.94 3.99 9.19
CA SER A 58 8.28 3.88 9.76
C SER A 58 9.12 2.86 8.98
N ALA A 59 10.26 3.32 8.45
CA ALA A 59 11.19 2.48 7.69
C ALA A 59 12.16 1.67 8.58
N THR A 60 12.14 1.87 9.91
CA THR A 60 13.05 1.21 10.85
C THR A 60 12.49 -0.06 11.49
N LEU A 61 11.27 -0.46 11.10
CA LEU A 61 10.58 -1.60 11.69
C LEU A 61 11.25 -2.92 11.28
N THR A 62 11.31 -3.86 12.22
CA THR A 62 11.64 -5.24 11.88
C THR A 62 10.42 -5.91 11.22
N GLY A 63 10.63 -7.01 10.49
CA GLY A 63 9.50 -7.74 9.88
C GLY A 63 8.44 -8.20 10.90
N ARG A 64 8.84 -8.48 12.15
CA ARG A 64 7.90 -8.79 13.23
C ARG A 64 7.07 -7.57 13.62
N ASP A 65 7.70 -6.42 13.78
CA ASP A 65 7.02 -5.18 14.16
C ASP A 65 6.06 -4.72 13.05
N MET A 66 6.45 -4.90 11.79
CA MET A 66 5.59 -4.62 10.64
C MET A 66 4.28 -5.41 10.70
N ALA A 67 4.37 -6.72 10.93
CA ALA A 67 3.19 -7.58 11.04
C ALA A 67 2.31 -7.17 12.24
N GLN A 68 2.93 -6.89 13.39
CA GLN A 68 2.22 -6.45 14.58
C GLN A 68 1.46 -5.14 14.34
N TRP A 69 2.07 -4.15 13.66
CA TRP A 69 1.43 -2.87 13.37
C TRP A 69 0.19 -3.01 12.49
N TYR A 70 0.24 -3.94 11.54
CA TYR A 70 -0.93 -4.25 10.72
C TYR A 70 -2.03 -4.96 11.52
N LEU A 71 -1.67 -5.96 12.33
CA LEU A 71 -2.64 -6.68 13.17
C LEU A 71 -3.33 -5.74 14.17
N GLU A 72 -2.60 -4.83 14.80
CA GLU A 72 -3.15 -3.84 15.73
C GLU A 72 -4.11 -2.83 15.05
N ASN A 73 -4.03 -2.70 13.72
CA ASN A 73 -4.86 -1.80 12.93
C ASN A 73 -5.81 -2.51 11.97
N GLU A 74 -5.90 -3.84 12.00
CA GLU A 74 -6.65 -4.66 11.04
C GLU A 74 -8.09 -4.18 10.89
N ALA A 75 -8.80 -4.02 12.02
CA ALA A 75 -10.18 -3.55 12.02
C ALA A 75 -10.36 -2.16 11.36
N ARG A 76 -9.37 -1.26 11.52
CA ARG A 76 -9.41 0.07 10.90
C ARG A 76 -9.13 -0.01 9.41
N ILE A 77 -8.20 -0.85 8.99
CA ILE A 77 -7.83 -1.08 7.59
C ILE A 77 -9.03 -1.66 6.84
N VAL A 78 -9.65 -2.72 7.38
CA VAL A 78 -10.84 -3.35 6.80
C VAL A 78 -12.00 -2.35 6.73
N ALA A 79 -12.26 -1.61 7.81
CA ALA A 79 -13.32 -0.60 7.81
C ALA A 79 -13.08 0.52 6.78
N ALA A 80 -11.83 0.95 6.58
CA ALA A 80 -11.48 1.94 5.58
C ALA A 80 -11.68 1.40 4.16
N ALA A 81 -11.20 0.19 3.88
CA ALA A 81 -11.31 -0.46 2.57
C ALA A 81 -12.77 -0.74 2.16
N LEU A 82 -13.64 -1.06 3.13
CA LEU A 82 -15.07 -1.26 2.86
C LEU A 82 -15.85 0.05 2.69
N ARG A 83 -15.35 1.18 3.23
CA ARG A 83 -16.09 2.44 3.28
C ARG A 83 -15.87 3.32 2.05
N ALA A 84 -14.70 3.26 1.44
CA ALA A 84 -14.34 4.16 0.35
C ALA A 84 -13.62 3.40 -0.76
N ASP A 85 -14.01 3.67 -1.99
CA ASP A 85 -13.24 3.27 -3.15
C ASP A 85 -11.98 4.14 -3.27
N GLY A 86 -10.93 3.57 -3.86
CA GLY A 86 -9.68 4.29 -4.14
C GLY A 86 -9.88 5.40 -5.20
N PRO A 87 -8.83 6.15 -5.53
CA PRO A 87 -7.45 5.94 -5.08
C PRO A 87 -7.16 6.62 -3.75
N TYR A 88 -6.44 5.90 -2.88
CA TYR A 88 -5.84 6.50 -1.69
C TYR A 88 -4.60 5.73 -1.23
N PHE A 89 -3.76 6.46 -0.50
CA PHE A 89 -2.66 5.90 0.28
C PHE A 89 -2.86 6.30 1.75
N MET A 90 -2.90 5.34 2.66
CA MET A 90 -2.97 5.59 4.10
C MET A 90 -1.71 5.11 4.80
N ALA A 91 -1.10 5.97 5.61
CA ALA A 91 -0.07 5.59 6.54
C ALA A 91 -0.69 4.88 7.75
N VAL A 92 -0.13 3.74 8.11
CA VAL A 92 -0.51 2.92 9.27
C VAL A 92 0.51 3.14 10.38
N ASN A 93 0.01 3.43 11.58
CA ASN A 93 0.82 3.58 12.79
C ASN A 93 -0.03 3.27 14.04
N PRO A 94 0.43 2.42 14.97
CA PRO A 94 -0.31 2.13 16.19
C PRO A 94 -0.71 3.35 17.03
N SER A 95 0.12 4.39 17.05
CA SER A 95 -0.11 5.58 17.89
C SER A 95 -1.24 6.48 17.39
N TYR A 96 -1.50 6.52 16.07
CA TYR A 96 -2.53 7.40 15.49
C TYR A 96 -3.50 6.70 14.53
N GLY A 97 -3.36 5.39 14.32
CA GLY A 97 -4.19 4.59 13.44
C GLY A 97 -3.85 4.79 11.96
N LEU A 98 -4.78 5.41 11.23
CA LEU A 98 -4.69 5.63 9.79
C LEU A 98 -4.63 7.12 9.46
N ARG A 99 -3.68 7.51 8.61
CA ARG A 99 -3.57 8.88 8.12
C ARG A 99 -3.42 8.89 6.61
N ARG A 100 -4.27 9.64 5.90
CA ARG A 100 -4.13 9.79 4.44
C ARG A 100 -2.82 10.49 4.09
N ILE A 101 -2.11 9.93 3.12
CA ILE A 101 -0.89 10.47 2.54
C ILE A 101 -1.21 11.04 1.16
N LYS A 102 -0.62 12.20 0.86
CA LYS A 102 -0.70 12.82 -0.46
C LYS A 102 0.18 12.02 -1.42
N LEU A 103 -0.42 11.53 -2.50
CA LEU A 103 0.29 10.93 -3.62
C LEU A 103 1.07 12.02 -4.38
N ALA A 104 2.24 11.67 -4.91
CA ALA A 104 3.01 12.51 -5.82
C ALA A 104 2.34 12.72 -7.20
N TYR A 105 1.13 12.18 -7.39
CA TYR A 105 0.30 12.32 -8.57
C TYR A 105 -1.19 12.49 -8.18
N PRO A 106 -1.99 13.29 -8.90
CA PRO A 106 -1.57 14.23 -9.93
C PRO A 106 -0.66 15.34 -9.35
N PRO A 107 0.26 15.90 -10.15
CA PRO A 107 0.99 17.09 -9.73
C PRO A 107 -0.02 18.22 -9.50
N GLY A 108 -0.04 18.73 -8.27
CA GLY A 108 -0.87 19.88 -7.88
C GLY A 108 -0.14 21.20 -8.07
#